data_AF-A0A091WRX3-F1
#
_entry.id   AF-A0A091WRX3-F1
#
_cell.length_a   1.000
_cell.length_b   1.000
_cell.length_c   1.000
_cell.angle_alpha   90.00
_cell.angle_beta   90.00
_cell.angle_gamma   90.00
#
_symmetry.space_group_name_H-M   'P 1'
#
loop_
_entity.id
_entity.type
_entity.pdbx_description
1 polymer ?
#
loop_
_entity_poly.entity_id
_entity_poly.type
_entity_poly.pdbx_seq_one_letter_code
_entity_poly.pdbx_strand_id
1 'polypeptide(L)' 'CARASPLKGAQQQPGEGGWPTFAFSVRWDKFSNATTAFAGQCFVDTGGKETLTTMWLLREAVGSLEEDWKATR' A
#
# COMPACT_ATOMS: atom_id res chain seq x y z
N CYS A 1 10.40 -4.32 18.75
CA CYS A 1 9.63 -5.46 18.19
C CYS A 1 8.54 -4.94 17.28
N ALA A 2 8.58 -5.24 15.98
CA ALA A 2 7.46 -4.95 15.08
C ALA A 2 6.25 -5.84 15.46
N ARG A 3 5.04 -5.28 15.38
CA ARG A 3 3.77 -5.99 15.59
C ARG A 3 2.94 -5.91 14.31
N ALA A 4 2.14 -6.94 14.07
CA ALA A 4 1.26 -6.99 12.91
C ALA A 4 0.23 -5.84 12.95
N SER A 5 0.06 -5.19 11.79
CA SER A 5 -0.96 -4.16 11.56
C SER A 5 -2.00 -4.68 10.57
N PRO A 6 -3.28 -4.32 10.73
CA PRO A 6 -4.31 -4.74 9.81
C PRO A 6 -4.18 -4.05 8.46
N LEU A 7 -4.53 -4.77 7.39
CA LEU A 7 -4.66 -4.22 6.04
C LEU A 7 -6.04 -4.49 5.46
N LYS A 8 -6.52 -3.59 4.59
CA LYS A 8 -7.75 -3.75 3.81
C LYS A 8 -7.54 -3.23 2.40
N GLY A 9 -8.01 -3.96 1.40
CA GLY A 9 -7.80 -3.61 0.00
C GLY A 9 -8.82 -4.22 -0.95
N ALA A 10 -8.58 -3.96 -2.23
CA ALA A 10 -9.35 -4.47 -3.35
C ALA A 10 -8.41 -4.73 -4.54
N GLN A 11 -8.87 -5.57 -5.45
CA GLN A 11 -8.19 -5.96 -6.67
C GLN A 11 -9.16 -5.79 -7.84
N GLN A 12 -8.65 -5.35 -9.00
CA GLN A 12 -9.42 -5.33 -10.24
C GLN A 12 -9.79 -6.75 -10.66
N GLN A 13 -10.92 -6.91 -11.36
CA GLN A 13 -11.24 -8.19 -11.96
C GLN A 13 -10.16 -8.58 -12.98
N PRO A 14 -9.77 -9.86 -13.06
CA PRO A 14 -8.89 -10.32 -14.13
C PRO A 14 -9.51 -9.98 -15.48
N GLY A 15 -8.83 -9.16 -16.29
CA GLY A 15 -9.22 -8.85 -17.66
C GLY A 15 -8.46 -9.70 -18.68
N GLU A 16 -8.82 -9.57 -19.95
CA GLU A 16 -8.21 -10.38 -21.04
C GLU A 16 -6.73 -10.05 -21.33
N GLY A 17 -6.20 -8.92 -20.82
CA GLY A 17 -4.92 -8.36 -21.27
C GLY A 17 -3.77 -8.33 -20.26
N GLY A 18 -3.95 -8.79 -19.01
CA GLY A 18 -2.85 -8.79 -18.02
C GLY A 18 -3.23 -9.11 -16.58
N TRP A 19 -2.22 -9.21 -15.71
CA TRP A 19 -2.40 -9.41 -14.27
C TRP A 19 -3.12 -8.22 -13.64
N PRO A 20 -4.12 -8.44 -12.77
CA PRO A 20 -4.92 -7.34 -12.24
C PRO A 20 -4.11 -6.43 -11.33
N THR A 21 -4.39 -5.13 -11.39
CA THR A 21 -3.88 -4.18 -10.41
C THR A 21 -4.66 -4.30 -9.10
N PHE A 22 -4.01 -3.94 -8.00
CA PHE A 22 -4.59 -3.99 -6.66
C PHE A 22 -4.21 -2.73 -5.87
N ALA A 23 -4.97 -2.46 -4.83
CA ALA A 23 -4.62 -1.47 -3.83
C ALA A 23 -5.05 -1.93 -2.45
N PHE A 24 -4.26 -1.59 -1.44
CA PHE A 24 -4.62 -1.80 -0.04
C PHE A 24 -4.07 -0.70 0.85
N SER A 25 -4.69 -0.53 2.02
CA SER A 25 -4.26 0.39 3.06
C SER A 25 -3.83 -0.39 4.30
N VAL A 26 -2.80 0.10 4.99
CA VAL A 26 -2.32 -0.42 6.27
C VAL A 26 -2.47 0.65 7.33
N ARG A 27 -3.11 0.31 8.45
CA ARG A 27 -3.23 1.21 9.61
C ARG A 27 -2.20 0.84 10.68
N TRP A 28 -1.33 1.78 11.04
CA TRP A 28 -0.17 1.51 11.89
C TRP A 28 -0.45 1.66 13.41
N ASP A 29 -1.53 1.07 13.92
CA ASP A 29 -2.09 1.32 15.27
C ASP A 29 -1.12 1.29 16.48
N LYS A 30 0.02 0.63 16.37
CA LYS A 30 0.97 0.40 17.48
C LYS A 30 2.20 1.31 17.49
N PHE A 31 2.61 1.85 16.34
CA PHE A 31 3.92 2.52 16.20
C PHE A 31 3.83 3.94 15.63
N SER A 32 2.70 4.30 15.00
CA SER A 32 2.44 5.66 14.55
C SER A 32 0.96 5.82 14.25
N ASN A 33 0.42 7.03 14.37
CA ASN A 33 -0.92 7.32 13.84
C ASN A 33 -0.91 7.47 12.30
N ALA A 34 0.06 6.85 11.62
CA ALA A 34 0.22 6.93 10.19
C ALA A 34 -0.64 5.88 9.47
N THR A 35 -0.87 6.12 8.19
CA THR A 35 -1.50 5.17 7.27
C THR A 35 -0.65 5.07 6.01
N THR A 36 -0.41 3.86 5.51
CA THR A 36 0.22 3.68 4.20
C THR A 36 -0.79 3.10 3.22
N ALA A 37 -0.94 3.73 2.06
CA ALA A 37 -1.64 3.16 0.93
C ALA A 37 -0.63 2.57 -0.04
N PHE A 38 -0.88 1.35 -0.50
CA PHE A 38 -0.12 0.67 -1.53
C PHE A 38 -1.00 0.49 -2.76
N ALA A 39 -0.43 0.71 -3.94
CA ALA A 39 -1.04 0.36 -5.21
C ALA A 39 -0.01 -0.36 -6.08
N GLY A 40 -0.43 -1.40 -6.78
CA GLY A 40 0.52 -2.23 -7.52
C GLY A 40 -0.14 -3.23 -8.47
N GLN A 41 0.72 -4.10 -8.97
CA GLN A 41 0.36 -5.17 -9.90
C GLN A 41 1.20 -6.42 -9.58
N CYS A 42 0.62 -7.60 -9.78
CA CYS A 42 1.35 -8.85 -9.73
C CYS A 42 1.98 -9.15 -11.10
N PHE A 43 3.21 -9.65 -11.11
CA PHE A 43 3.87 -10.15 -12.31
C PHE A 43 4.36 -11.56 -12.07
N VAL A 44 4.21 -12.42 -13.08
CA VAL A 44 4.71 -13.80 -13.05
C VAL A 44 5.79 -13.93 -14.12
N ASP A 45 6.99 -14.36 -13.70
CA ASP A 45 8.09 -14.56 -14.63
C ASP A 45 7.99 -15.91 -15.38
N THR A 46 8.95 -16.17 -16.28
CA THR A 46 9.00 -17.40 -17.07
C THR A 46 9.21 -18.67 -16.24
N GLY A 47 9.69 -18.55 -14.99
CA GLY A 47 9.84 -19.64 -14.03
C GLY A 47 8.62 -19.81 -13.12
N GLY A 48 7.57 -19.01 -13.29
CA GLY A 48 6.36 -19.05 -12.47
C GLY A 48 6.47 -18.31 -11.15
N LYS A 49 7.54 -17.53 -10.92
CA LYS A 49 7.69 -16.74 -9.69
C LYS A 49 6.81 -15.50 -9.73
N GLU A 50 5.97 -15.34 -8.72
CA GLU A 50 5.12 -14.16 -8.54
C GLU A 50 5.89 -13.01 -7.87
N THR A 51 5.72 -11.79 -8.37
CA THR A 51 6.29 -10.56 -7.82
C THR A 51 5.22 -9.46 -7.77
N LEU A 52 4.98 -8.92 -6.59
CA LEU A 52 4.14 -7.73 -6.42
C LEU A 52 5.00 -6.48 -6.57
N THR A 53 4.82 -5.72 -7.65
CA THR A 53 5.45 -4.40 -7.79
C THR A 53 4.48 -3.34 -7.28
N THR A 54 4.92 -2.54 -6.32
CA THR A 54 4.05 -1.55 -5.66
C THR A 54 4.71 -0.19 -5.58
N MET A 55 3.90 0.85 -5.69
CA MET A 55 4.21 2.17 -5.14
C MET A 55 3.38 2.37 -3.87
N TRP A 56 3.84 3.29 -3.02
CA TRP A 56 3.16 3.59 -1.77
C TRP A 56 3.19 5.08 -1.46
N LEU A 57 2.23 5.50 -0.65
CA LEU A 57 2.21 6.79 0.02
C LEU A 57 2.07 6.54 1.51
N LEU A 58 3.03 7.02 2.30
CA LEU A 58 2.94 6.98 3.76
C LEU A 58 2.46 8.34 4.22
N ARG A 59 1.29 8.35 4.85
CA ARG A 59 0.69 9.55 5.42
C ARG A 59 0.86 9.57 6.93
N GLU A 60 1.63 10.54 7.43
CA GLU A 60 1.76 10.81 8.87
C GLU A 60 0.58 11.65 9.38
N ALA A 61 0.26 11.46 10.66
CA ALA A 61 -0.61 12.39 11.38
C ALA A 61 0.21 13.60 11.82
N VAL A 62 -0.26 14.80 11.48
CA VAL A 62 0.36 16.08 11.86
C VAL A 62 -0.57 16.89 12.75
N GLY A 63 -0.02 17.83 13.52
CA GLY A 63 -0.78 18.57 14.54
C GLY A 63 -1.68 19.66 13.98
N SER A 64 -1.40 20.13 12.76
CA SER A 64 -2.16 21.20 12.11
C SER A 64 -2.09 21.13 10.59
N LEU A 65 -2.90 21.95 9.91
CA LEU A 65 -2.96 22.01 8.45
C LEU A 65 -1.68 22.61 7.85
N GLU A 66 -1.04 23.55 8.54
CA GLU A 66 0.22 24.18 8.12
C GLU A 66 1.38 23.17 8.06
N GLU A 67 1.25 22.03 8.73
CA GLU A 67 2.21 20.92 8.71
C GLU A 67 1.92 19.87 7.64
N ASP A 68 0.81 19.99 6.89
CA ASP A 68 0.36 18.99 5.92
C ASP A 68 1.40 18.72 4.81
N TRP A 69 2.08 19.77 4.36
CA TRP A 69 3.01 19.72 3.23
C TRP A 69 4.17 18.72 3.44
N LYS A 70 4.53 18.42 4.70
CA LYS A 70 5.61 17.47 5.07
C LYS A 70 5.08 16.07 5.44
N ALA A 71 3.75 15.87 5.43
CA ALA A 71 3.13 14.69 6.02
C ALA A 71 3.11 13.45 5.11
N THR A 72 3.52 13.58 3.85
CA THR A 72 3.51 12.48 2.87
C THR A 72 4.93 12.14 2.44
N ARG A 73 5.29 10.85 2.57
CA ARG A 73 6.49 10.26 1.97
C ARG A 73 6.11 9.34 0.82
#